data_AF-A0A929D9G1-F1
#
_entry.id   AF-A0A929D9G1-F1
#
_cell.length_a   1.000
_cell.length_b   1.000
_cell.length_c   1.000
_cell.angle_alpha   90.00
_cell.angle_beta   90.00
_cell.angle_gamma   90.00
#
_symmetry.space_group_name_H-M   'P 1'
#
loop_
_entity.id
_entity.type
_entity.pdbx_description
1 polymer ?
#
loop_
_entity_poly.entity_id
_entity_poly.type
_entity_poly.pdbx_seq_one_letter_code
_entity_poly.pdbx_strand_id
1 'polypeptide(L)'
;MPELPEVETIRRALEPLILGERFTGIRLVDPAISRGDRERLQTGPIGRRITGLLRRGKHLVFALEGEKGLAVHLRMTGSLLLREPDAGSRVRAVLALSNGVHLYFNDMRRLGTLEFLDDIEALFGRLGPEPLSDEFTANVLHAQLSRHRIPVKTALLDQQIV
;
A
#
# COMPACT_ATOMS: atom_id res chain seq x y z
N MET A 1 -4.24 -8.05 11.77
CA MET A 1 -3.13 -7.69 10.87
C MET A 1 -3.64 -7.94 9.47
N PRO A 2 -3.97 -6.91 8.70
CA PRO A 2 -4.33 -7.09 7.29
C PRO A 2 -3.28 -7.91 6.56
N GLU A 3 -3.68 -9.06 6.05
CA GLU A 3 -2.89 -9.89 5.16
C GLU A 3 -3.34 -9.66 3.72
N LEU A 4 -2.84 -10.49 2.80
CA LEU A 4 -3.17 -10.40 1.39
C LEU A 4 -4.69 -10.33 1.12
N PRO A 5 -5.55 -11.21 1.67
CA PRO A 5 -6.98 -11.22 1.36
C PRO A 5 -7.70 -9.93 1.82
N GLU A 6 -7.35 -9.41 2.99
CA GLU A 6 -7.93 -8.17 3.50
C GLU A 6 -7.51 -6.97 2.64
N VAL A 7 -6.24 -6.92 2.21
CA VAL A 7 -5.78 -5.84 1.32
C VAL A 7 -6.46 -5.92 -0.04
N GLU A 8 -6.67 -7.11 -0.60
CA GLU A 8 -7.42 -7.29 -1.85
C GLU A 8 -8.88 -6.90 -1.71
N THR A 9 -9.50 -7.20 -0.57
CA THR A 9 -10.88 -6.78 -0.27
C THR A 9 -11.00 -5.25 -0.25
N ILE A 10 -10.06 -4.58 0.41
CA ILE A 10 -10.00 -3.11 0.42
C ILE A 10 -9.78 -2.55 -0.98
N ARG A 11 -8.88 -3.16 -1.77
CA ARG A 11 -8.60 -2.78 -3.16
C ARG A 11 -9.87 -2.79 -4.00
N ARG A 12 -10.59 -3.92 -4.01
CA ARG A 12 -11.83 -4.10 -4.79
C ARG A 12 -12.94 -3.14 -4.37
N ALA A 13 -13.06 -2.85 -3.07
CA ALA A 13 -14.07 -1.93 -2.56
C ALA A 13 -13.74 -0.46 -2.89
N LEU A 14 -12.46 -0.09 -2.88
CA LEU A 14 -12.02 1.30 -3.02
C LEU A 14 -11.83 1.71 -4.48
N GLU A 15 -11.33 0.83 -5.34
CA GLU A 15 -10.97 1.14 -6.73
C GLU A 15 -12.09 1.85 -7.52
N PRO A 16 -13.36 1.39 -7.50
CA PRO A 16 -14.43 2.03 -8.27
C PRO A 16 -14.74 3.47 -7.85
N LEU A 17 -14.36 3.86 -6.63
CA LEU A 17 -14.67 5.17 -6.05
C LEU A 17 -13.60 6.23 -6.34
N ILE A 18 -12.40 5.79 -6.74
CA ILE A 18 -11.22 6.65 -6.87
C ILE A 18 -10.62 6.65 -8.28
N LEU A 19 -11.00 5.67 -9.11
CA LEU A 19 -10.43 5.50 -10.43
C LEU A 19 -10.69 6.72 -11.31
N GLY A 20 -9.63 7.27 -11.91
CA GLY A 20 -9.72 8.45 -12.76
C GLY A 20 -9.74 9.79 -12.02
N GLU A 21 -9.78 9.78 -10.69
CA GLU A 21 -9.65 10.98 -9.86
C GLU A 21 -8.20 11.43 -9.72
N ARG A 22 -7.98 12.65 -9.23
CA ARG A 22 -6.66 13.22 -8.95
C ARG A 22 -6.48 13.50 -7.47
N PHE A 23 -5.28 13.30 -6.94
CA PHE A 23 -4.97 13.79 -5.59
C PHE A 23 -4.91 15.32 -5.59
N THR A 24 -5.74 15.95 -4.77
CA THR A 24 -5.77 17.41 -4.58
C THR A 24 -5.01 17.84 -3.34
N GLY A 25 -4.81 16.93 -2.38
CA GLY A 25 -4.03 17.18 -1.18
C GLY A 25 -3.63 15.90 -0.47
N ILE A 26 -2.42 15.88 0.08
CA ILE A 26 -1.96 14.85 1.01
C ILE A 26 -1.46 15.54 2.26
N ARG A 27 -2.16 15.28 3.37
CA ARG A 27 -1.82 15.84 4.68
C ARG A 27 -1.39 14.73 5.60
N LEU A 28 -0.11 14.76 5.99
CA LEU A 28 0.41 13.89 7.03
C LEU A 28 0.07 14.49 8.40
N VAL A 29 -0.88 13.88 9.11
CA VAL A 29 -1.16 14.22 10.51
C VAL A 29 -0.01 13.74 11.41
N ASP A 30 0.55 12.59 11.06
CA ASP A 30 1.68 11.98 11.74
C ASP A 30 2.85 11.74 10.78
N PRO A 31 3.92 12.57 10.82
CA PRO A 31 5.03 12.47 9.89
C PRO A 31 5.85 11.16 9.98
N ALA A 32 5.70 10.37 11.05
CA ALA A 32 6.46 9.13 11.22
C ALA A 32 5.97 7.98 10.33
N ILE A 33 4.77 8.08 9.76
CA ILE A 33 4.27 7.09 8.81
C ILE A 33 4.89 7.24 7.42
N SER A 34 5.55 8.37 7.15
CA SER A 34 6.20 8.63 5.86
C SER A 34 7.42 7.73 5.70
N ARG A 35 7.48 6.98 4.61
CA ARG A 35 8.70 6.34 4.13
C ARG A 35 9.34 7.21 3.05
N GLY A 36 10.61 7.55 3.24
CA GLY A 36 11.34 8.44 2.35
C GLY A 36 11.08 9.92 2.65
N ASP A 37 11.18 10.74 1.60
CA ASP A 37 11.05 12.20 1.71
C ASP A 37 9.59 12.63 1.89
N ARG A 38 9.33 13.35 2.98
CA ARG A 38 7.99 13.80 3.38
C ARG A 38 7.41 14.85 2.45
N GLU A 39 8.24 15.80 2.02
CA GLU A 39 7.81 16.87 1.13
C GLU A 39 7.45 16.28 -0.22
N ARG A 40 8.28 15.36 -0.74
CA ARG A 40 7.97 14.61 -1.96
C ARG A 40 6.73 13.74 -1.81
N LEU A 41 6.50 13.12 -0.65
CA LEU A 41 5.28 12.35 -0.39
C LEU A 41 4.01 13.20 -0.44
N GLN A 42 4.08 14.46 0.02
CA GLN A 42 2.92 15.36 0.05
C GLN A 42 2.69 16.11 -1.26
N THR A 43 3.75 16.38 -2.04
CA THR A 43 3.68 17.15 -3.29
C THR A 43 3.68 16.27 -4.54
N GLY A 44 4.38 15.14 -4.49
CA GLY A 44 4.60 14.24 -5.61
C GLY A 44 3.33 13.63 -6.19
N PRO A 45 2.34 13.18 -5.39
CA PRO A 45 1.09 12.67 -5.94
C PRO A 45 0.13 13.75 -6.47
N ILE A 46 0.29 15.01 -6.07
CA ILE A 46 -0.70 16.06 -6.33
C ILE A 46 -0.85 16.34 -7.82
N GLY A 47 -2.11 16.50 -8.25
CA GLY A 47 -2.49 16.77 -9.64
C GLY A 47 -2.42 15.56 -10.56
N ARG A 48 -1.85 14.42 -10.15
CA ARG A 48 -1.75 13.20 -10.97
C ARG A 48 -3.03 12.40 -10.91
N ARG A 49 -3.45 11.85 -12.05
CA ARG A 49 -4.61 10.96 -12.13
C ARG A 49 -4.29 9.59 -11.58
N ILE A 50 -5.22 9.01 -10.83
CA ILE A 50 -5.22 7.62 -10.41
C ILE A 50 -5.64 6.76 -11.60
N THR A 51 -4.70 5.96 -12.11
CA THR A 51 -4.90 5.08 -13.27
C THR A 51 -5.34 3.67 -12.86
N GLY A 52 -5.19 3.32 -11.58
CA GLY A 52 -5.62 2.04 -11.02
C GLY A 52 -5.34 1.93 -9.53
N LEU A 53 -5.90 0.92 -8.88
CA LEU A 53 -5.56 0.56 -7.51
C LEU A 53 -5.06 -0.89 -7.49
N LEU A 54 -3.75 -1.03 -7.30
CA LEU A 54 -3.05 -2.31 -7.32
C LEU A 54 -2.87 -2.85 -5.91
N ARG A 55 -2.72 -4.17 -5.79
CA ARG A 55 -2.19 -4.82 -4.60
C ARG A 55 -0.93 -5.57 -4.99
N ARG A 56 0.13 -5.39 -4.21
CA ARG A 56 1.32 -6.23 -4.29
C ARG A 56 1.70 -6.73 -2.91
N GLY A 57 1.64 -8.04 -2.69
CA GLY A 57 1.73 -8.61 -1.35
C GLY A 57 0.74 -7.92 -0.41
N LYS A 58 1.24 -7.26 0.65
CA LYS A 58 0.47 -6.50 1.66
C LYS A 58 0.44 -4.99 1.43
N HIS A 59 0.96 -4.52 0.30
CA HIS A 59 0.88 -3.12 -0.12
C HIS A 59 -0.37 -2.88 -0.96
N LEU A 60 -1.07 -1.79 -0.65
CA LEU A 60 -2.06 -1.19 -1.52
C LEU A 60 -1.38 -0.03 -2.27
N VAL A 61 -1.41 -0.02 -3.60
CA VAL A 61 -0.68 0.96 -4.41
C VAL A 61 -1.66 1.70 -5.32
N PHE A 62 -1.82 2.99 -5.06
CA PHE A 62 -2.52 3.90 -5.96
C PHE A 62 -1.59 4.15 -7.15
N ALA A 63 -1.91 3.57 -8.30
CA ALA A 63 -1.15 3.79 -9.53
C ALA A 63 -1.50 5.15 -10.12
N LEU A 64 -0.47 5.91 -10.51
CA LEU A 64 -0.60 7.29 -10.97
C LEU A 64 -0.06 7.44 -12.39
N GLU A 65 -0.51 8.49 -13.09
CA GLU A 65 0.05 8.90 -14.38
C GLU A 65 1.60 8.98 -14.33
N GLY A 66 2.24 8.39 -15.34
CA GLY A 66 3.70 8.35 -15.47
C GLY A 66 4.37 7.24 -14.65
N GLU A 67 3.70 6.09 -14.48
CA GLU A 67 4.22 4.88 -13.79
C GLU A 67 4.58 5.09 -12.31
N LYS A 68 4.14 6.21 -11.75
CA LYS A 68 4.37 6.58 -10.35
C LYS A 68 3.34 5.92 -9.44
N GLY A 69 3.67 5.80 -8.16
CA GLY A 69 2.78 5.19 -7.18
C GLY A 69 2.70 5.94 -5.86
N LEU A 70 1.56 5.88 -5.21
CA LEU A 70 1.45 6.11 -3.77
C LEU A 70 1.16 4.76 -3.10
N ALA A 71 2.14 4.20 -2.40
CA ALA A 71 2.01 2.93 -1.71
C ALA A 71 1.60 3.14 -0.25
N VAL A 72 0.63 2.34 0.20
CA VAL A 72 0.15 2.29 1.58
C VAL A 72 0.34 0.87 2.11
N HIS A 73 1.01 0.75 3.25
CA HIS A 73 1.12 -0.52 3.97
C HIS A 73 0.36 -0.42 5.29
N LEU A 74 -0.74 -1.16 5.43
CA LEU A 74 -1.64 -1.07 6.59
C LEU A 74 -1.05 -1.66 7.88
N ARG A 75 -0.11 -2.61 7.75
CA ARG A 75 0.54 -3.31 8.87
C ARG A 75 -0.48 -4.01 9.76
N MET A 76 -0.58 -3.67 11.04
CA MET A 76 -1.38 -4.44 11.99
C MET A 76 -2.79 -3.89 12.19
N THR A 77 -2.90 -2.57 12.31
CA THR A 77 -4.13 -1.84 12.70
C THR A 77 -4.49 -0.71 11.73
N GLY A 78 -3.73 -0.56 10.65
CA GLY A 78 -4.00 0.43 9.61
C GLY A 78 -5.29 0.12 8.86
N SER A 79 -6.02 1.18 8.51
CA SER A 79 -7.26 1.12 7.73
C SER A 79 -7.41 2.42 6.93
N LEU A 80 -8.12 2.33 5.80
CA LEU A 80 -8.52 3.50 5.00
C LEU A 80 -10.02 3.69 5.17
N LEU A 81 -10.41 4.87 5.68
CA LEU A 81 -11.80 5.22 5.89
C LEU A 81 -12.25 6.22 4.81
N LEU A 82 -13.41 5.97 4.21
CA LEU A 82 -14.06 6.86 3.23
C LEU A 82 -15.02 7.87 3.86
N ARG A 83 -15.34 7.67 5.13
CA ARG A 83 -16.21 8.55 5.91
C ARG A 83 -15.39 9.36 6.90
N GLU A 84 -15.99 10.41 7.44
CA GLU A 84 -15.36 11.16 8.51
C GLU A 84 -15.01 10.26 9.71
N PRO A 85 -13.84 10.44 10.29
CA PRO A 85 -13.37 9.63 11.40
C PRO A 85 -14.18 9.90 12.68
N ASP A 86 -14.59 8.84 13.36
CA ASP A 86 -15.25 8.92 14.67
C ASP A 86 -14.29 9.46 15.75
N ALA A 87 -14.80 9.98 16.87
CA ALA A 87 -14.00 10.63 17.93
C ALA A 87 -12.86 9.76 18.54
N GLY A 88 -12.95 8.43 18.41
CA GLY A 88 -11.91 7.48 18.83
C GLY A 88 -10.81 7.20 17.80
N SER A 89 -10.95 7.72 16.58
CA SER A 89 -10.04 7.45 15.47
C SER A 89 -8.66 8.06 15.71
N ARG A 90 -7.65 7.38 15.19
CA ARG A 90 -6.26 7.79 15.18
C ARG A 90 -5.81 8.01 13.74
N VAL A 91 -6.36 9.04 13.13
CA VAL A 91 -5.99 9.45 11.77
C VAL A 91 -4.54 9.91 11.74
N ARG A 92 -3.77 9.32 10.83
CA ARG A 92 -2.34 9.58 10.62
C ARG A 92 -2.08 10.31 9.30
N ALA A 93 -2.93 10.13 8.30
CA ALA A 93 -2.90 10.94 7.08
C ALA A 93 -4.30 11.11 6.48
N VAL A 94 -4.45 12.16 5.67
CA VAL A 94 -5.65 12.42 4.88
C VAL A 94 -5.24 12.60 3.43
N LEU A 95 -5.86 11.84 2.53
CA LEU A 95 -5.68 11.92 1.09
C LEU A 95 -6.97 12.49 0.49
N ALA A 96 -6.89 13.68 -0.09
CA ALA A 96 -8.02 14.36 -0.72
C ALA A 96 -8.02 14.11 -2.23
N LEU A 97 -9.20 13.82 -2.80
CA LEU A 97 -9.41 13.56 -4.22
C LEU A 97 -10.20 14.68 -4.89
N SER A 98 -10.14 14.74 -6.22
CA SER A 98 -10.80 15.78 -7.03
C SER A 98 -12.33 15.74 -7.00
N ASN A 99 -12.93 14.58 -6.79
CA ASN A 99 -14.38 14.42 -6.60
C ASN A 99 -14.88 14.76 -5.19
N GLY A 100 -14.02 15.32 -4.33
CA GLY A 100 -14.36 15.69 -2.96
C GLY A 100 -14.30 14.53 -1.95
N VAL A 101 -13.98 13.32 -2.39
CA VAL A 101 -13.74 12.18 -1.49
C VAL A 101 -12.45 12.39 -0.70
N HIS A 102 -12.50 12.03 0.59
CA HIS A 102 -11.35 12.01 1.47
C HIS A 102 -11.09 10.59 1.97
N LEU A 103 -9.85 10.14 1.87
CA LEU A 103 -9.38 8.90 2.46
C LEU A 103 -8.61 9.21 3.74
N TYR A 104 -9.13 8.74 4.86
CA TYR A 104 -8.48 8.89 6.16
C TYR A 104 -7.70 7.62 6.48
N PHE A 105 -6.38 7.73 6.50
CA PHE A 105 -5.53 6.64 6.96
C PHE A 105 -5.52 6.63 8.49
N ASN A 106 -6.21 5.66 9.06
CA ASN A 106 -6.36 5.47 10.50
C ASN A 106 -5.47 4.33 10.97
N ASP A 107 -4.64 4.56 11.99
CA ASP A 107 -3.78 3.53 12.56
C ASP A 107 -3.52 3.74 14.06
N MET A 108 -4.06 2.85 14.88
CA MET A 108 -3.91 2.87 16.33
C MET A 108 -2.46 2.71 16.77
N ARG A 109 -1.73 1.77 16.16
CA ARG A 109 -0.37 1.39 16.57
C ARG A 109 0.72 2.21 15.91
N ARG A 110 0.38 3.07 14.93
CA ARG A 110 1.33 3.94 14.23
C ARG A 110 2.48 3.16 13.58
N LEU A 111 2.14 2.05 12.94
CA LEU A 111 3.11 1.18 12.26
C LEU A 111 2.97 1.24 10.75
N GLY A 112 1.76 1.51 10.25
CA GLY A 112 1.52 1.58 8.83
C GLY A 112 2.21 2.78 8.20
N THR A 113 2.46 2.67 6.90
CA THR A 113 3.35 3.59 6.18
C THR A 113 2.76 4.05 4.86
N LEU A 114 3.12 5.27 4.45
CA LEU A 114 2.88 5.84 3.14
C LEU A 114 4.22 6.09 2.46
N GLU A 115 4.38 5.72 1.19
CA GLU A 115 5.59 5.91 0.39
C GLU A 115 5.20 6.40 -1.00
N PHE A 116 5.85 7.48 -1.47
CA PHE A 116 5.71 7.92 -2.85
C PHE A 116 6.81 7.28 -3.68
N LEU A 117 6.40 6.69 -4.79
CA LEU A 117 7.24 5.94 -5.70
C LEU A 117 7.33 6.70 -7.03
N ASP A 118 8.55 6.98 -7.47
CA ASP A 118 8.78 7.50 -8.83
C ASP A 118 8.54 6.43 -9.90
N ASP A 119 8.62 5.16 -9.51
CA ASP A 119 8.35 3.98 -10.33
C ASP A 119 7.75 2.90 -9.41
N ILE A 120 6.57 2.38 -9.76
CA ILE A 120 5.91 1.31 -9.01
C ILE A 120 6.74 0.02 -9.03
N GLU A 121 7.44 -0.28 -10.12
CA GLU A 121 8.25 -1.49 -10.27
C GLU A 121 9.38 -1.52 -9.24
N ALA A 122 9.88 -0.35 -8.82
CA ALA A 122 10.87 -0.25 -7.76
C ALA A 122 10.37 -0.82 -6.43
N LEU A 123 9.06 -0.82 -6.14
CA LEU A 123 8.49 -1.51 -4.98
C LEU A 123 8.36 -3.01 -5.26
N PHE A 124 7.88 -3.37 -6.45
CA PHE A 124 7.58 -4.76 -6.80
C PHE A 124 8.84 -5.62 -6.84
N GLY A 125 9.96 -5.07 -7.31
CA GLY A 125 11.26 -5.73 -7.32
C GLY A 125 11.87 -5.98 -5.93
N ARG A 126 11.32 -5.39 -4.86
CA ARG A 126 11.75 -5.66 -3.47
C ARG A 126 11.04 -6.86 -2.84
N LEU A 127 10.01 -7.38 -3.51
CA LEU A 127 9.09 -8.38 -2.98
C LEU A 127 9.25 -9.71 -3.71
N GLY A 128 8.98 -10.80 -2.99
CA GLY A 128 8.92 -12.15 -3.54
C GLY A 128 7.77 -12.32 -4.54
N PRO A 129 7.73 -13.44 -5.29
CA PRO A 129 6.70 -13.73 -6.28
C PRO A 129 5.29 -13.64 -5.69
N GLU A 130 4.31 -13.20 -6.49
CA GLU A 130 2.92 -13.09 -6.04
C GLU A 130 2.29 -14.47 -5.81
N PRO A 131 1.87 -14.84 -4.59
CA PRO A 131 1.48 -16.23 -4.26
C PRO A 131 0.22 -16.72 -4.97
N LEU A 132 -0.58 -15.82 -5.54
CA LEU A 132 -1.79 -16.14 -6.29
C LEU A 132 -1.59 -16.04 -7.81
N SER A 133 -0.38 -15.75 -8.30
CA SER A 133 -0.11 -15.77 -9.73
C SER A 133 0.18 -17.20 -10.22
N ASP A 134 -0.09 -17.46 -11.49
CA ASP A 134 0.24 -18.73 -12.14
C ASP A 134 1.75 -19.01 -12.17
N GLU A 135 2.57 -17.96 -12.02
CA GLU A 135 4.02 -18.05 -11.95
C GLU A 135 4.52 -18.62 -10.60
N PHE A 136 3.71 -18.52 -9.54
CA PHE A 136 4.07 -19.05 -8.23
C PHE A 136 3.80 -20.57 -8.16
N THR A 137 4.81 -21.33 -8.57
CA THR A 137 4.75 -22.80 -8.62
C THR A 137 5.51 -23.44 -7.46
N ALA A 138 5.28 -24.74 -7.21
CA ALA A 138 6.05 -25.52 -6.24
C ALA A 138 7.57 -25.47 -6.51
N ASN A 139 7.97 -25.42 -7.78
CA ASN A 139 9.38 -25.30 -8.17
C ASN A 139 9.96 -23.93 -7.80
N VAL A 140 9.19 -22.85 -7.99
CA VAL A 140 9.60 -21.50 -7.56
C VAL A 140 9.73 -21.45 -6.04
N LEU A 141 8.74 -21.96 -5.30
CA LEU A 141 8.80 -22.00 -3.84
C LEU A 141 10.00 -22.83 -3.34
N HIS A 142 10.24 -24.00 -3.92
CA HIS A 142 11.41 -24.82 -3.58
C HIS A 142 12.73 -24.09 -3.86
N ALA A 143 12.85 -23.45 -5.03
CA ALA A 143 14.04 -22.69 -5.41
C ALA A 143 14.30 -21.50 -4.46
N GLN A 144 13.26 -20.83 -3.98
CA GLN A 144 13.39 -19.78 -2.98
C GLN A 144 13.80 -20.36 -1.62
N LEU A 145 13.05 -21.32 -1.08
CA LEU A 145 13.28 -21.86 0.26
C LEU A 145 14.64 -22.58 0.41
N SER A 146 15.10 -23.28 -0.62
CA SER A 146 16.36 -24.05 -0.58
C SER A 146 17.61 -23.19 -0.36
N ARG A 147 17.52 -21.87 -0.58
CA ARG A 147 18.61 -20.90 -0.34
C ARG A 147 18.74 -20.50 1.14
N HIS A 148 17.75 -20.82 1.97
CA HIS A 148 17.71 -20.39 3.36
C HIS A 148 17.85 -21.57 4.34
N ARG A 149 18.56 -21.35 5.45
CA ARG A 149 18.72 -22.32 6.54
C ARG A 149 17.97 -21.88 7.80
N ILE A 150 16.71 -21.48 7.64
CA ILE A 150 15.83 -21.01 8.71
C ILE A 150 14.56 -21.86 8.77
N PRO A 151 13.81 -21.85 9.89
CA PRO A 151 12.54 -22.56 9.97
C PRO A 151 11.57 -22.15 8.86
N VAL A 152 10.87 -23.12 8.26
CA VAL A 152 9.98 -22.88 7.11
C VAL A 152 8.93 -21.80 7.39
N LYS A 153 8.39 -21.74 8.62
CA LYS A 153 7.45 -20.70 9.03
C LYS A 153 8.06 -19.30 8.92
N THR A 154 9.31 -19.13 9.36
CA THR A 154 10.01 -17.84 9.29
C THR A 154 10.25 -17.44 7.84
N ALA A 155 10.63 -18.40 6.98
CA ALA A 155 10.83 -18.15 5.56
C ALA A 155 9.53 -17.73 4.85
N LEU A 156 8.42 -18.41 5.12
CA LEU A 156 7.11 -18.07 4.51
C LEU A 156 6.52 -16.73 5.01
N LEU A 157 7.03 -16.19 6.12
CA LEU A 157 6.63 -14.87 6.61
C LEU A 157 7.49 -13.74 6.02
N ASP A 158 8.58 -14.07 5.33
CA ASP A 158 9.47 -13.10 4.69
C ASP A 158 8.89 -12.67 3.33
N GLN A 159 8.55 -11.38 3.22
CA GLN A 159 7.96 -10.79 2.03
C GLN A 159 8.92 -10.71 0.83
N GLN A 160 10.21 -11.00 1.02
CA GLN A 160 11.17 -11.15 -0.08
C GLN A 160 11.19 -12.58 -0.66
N ILE A 161 10.67 -13.55 0.09
CA ILE A 161 10.60 -14.96 -0.32
C ILE A 161 9.27 -15.24 -1.04
N VAL A 162 8.15 -14.73 -0.50
CA VAL A 162 6.78 -14.85 -1.07
C VAL A 162 5.83 -13.80 -0.48
#